data_AF-A0A1G6L1K7-F1
#
_entry.id   AF-A0A1G6L1K7-F1
#
_cell.length_a   1.000
_cell.length_b   1.000
_cell.length_c   1.000
_cell.angle_alpha   90.00
_cell.angle_beta   90.00
_cell.angle_gamma   90.00
#
_symmetry.space_group_name_H-M   'P 1'
#
loop_
_entity.id
_entity.type
_entity.pdbx_description
1 polymer ?
#
loop_
_entity_poly.entity_id
_entity_poly.type
_entity_poly.pdbx_seq_one_letter_code
_entity_poly.pdbx_strand_id
1 'polypeptide(L)'
;MAIFLDMDLSILGASEAAFDAYEAGVRHEYRDVPDAALRAGRSQILQSVLARDRLYMSAWGRNRFEAKARKNLQRSMAALA
;
A
#
# COMPACT_ATOMS: atom_id res chain seq x y z
N MET A 1 -4.75 -12.78 17.07
CA MET A 1 -4.25 -11.41 16.84
C MET A 1 -3.83 -11.15 15.38
N ALA A 2 -3.18 -12.09 14.68
CA ALA A 2 -2.73 -11.90 13.29
C ALA A 2 -3.82 -11.41 12.31
N ILE A 3 -5.05 -11.94 12.41
CA ILE A 3 -6.17 -11.53 11.53
C ILE A 3 -6.54 -10.05 11.72
N PHE A 4 -6.45 -9.52 12.94
CA PHE A 4 -6.75 -8.11 13.19
C PHE A 4 -5.74 -7.18 12.51
N LEU A 5 -4.45 -7.53 12.57
CA LEU A 5 -3.40 -6.80 11.84
C LEU A 5 -3.58 -6.91 10.32
N ASP A 6 -4.02 -8.07 9.83
CA ASP A 6 -4.30 -8.25 8.40
C ASP A 6 -5.50 -7.40 7.93
N MET A 7 -6.47 -7.14 8.81
CA MET A 7 -7.60 -6.26 8.51
C MET A 7 -7.18 -4.80 8.42
N ASP A 8 -6.28 -4.35 9.29
CA ASP A 8 -5.70 -3.00 9.24
C ASP A 8 -4.99 -2.75 7.90
N LEU A 9 -4.27 -3.76 7.41
CA LEU A 9 -3.57 -3.68 6.12
C LEU A 9 -4.44 -4.03 4.90
N SER A 10 -5.72 -4.37 5.08
CA SER A 10 -6.56 -4.94 4.02
C SER A 10 -6.77 -4.02 2.82
N ILE A 11 -6.66 -2.69 3.01
CA ILE A 11 -6.74 -1.72 1.91
C ILE A 11 -5.67 -1.96 0.85
N LEU A 12 -4.49 -2.47 1.23
CA LEU A 12 -3.43 -2.77 0.27
C LEU A 12 -3.91 -3.84 -0.71
N GLY A 13 -4.65 -4.85 -0.23
CA GLY A 13 -5.21 -5.95 -1.04
C GLY A 13 -6.59 -5.69 -1.64
N ALA A 14 -7.09 -4.45 -1.59
CA ALA A 14 -8.38 -4.08 -2.16
C ALA A 14 -8.40 -4.18 -3.70
N SER A 15 -9.56 -3.89 -4.31
CA SER A 15 -9.62 -3.71 -5.76
C SER A 15 -8.73 -2.53 -6.17
N GLU A 16 -8.22 -2.57 -7.40
CA GLU A 16 -7.39 -1.51 -7.96
C GLU A 16 -8.05 -0.13 -7.82
N ALA A 17 -9.32 0.00 -8.21
CA ALA A 17 -10.06 1.25 -8.11
C ALA A 17 -10.18 1.77 -6.66
N ALA A 18 -10.36 0.87 -5.67
CA ALA A 18 -10.41 1.27 -4.27
C ALA A 18 -9.04 1.70 -3.75
N PHE A 19 -7.98 1.04 -4.20
CA PHE A 19 -6.61 1.41 -3.85
C PHE A 19 -6.19 2.74 -4.49
N ASP A 20 -6.55 2.99 -5.75
CA ASP A 20 -6.29 4.26 -6.43
C ASP A 20 -7.04 5.43 -5.76
N ALA A 21 -8.30 5.20 -5.33
CA ALA A 21 -9.05 6.19 -4.55
C ALA A 21 -8.40 6.46 -3.19
N TYR A 22 -7.86 5.42 -2.54
CA TYR A 22 -7.08 5.58 -1.32
C TYR A 22 -5.80 6.40 -1.54
N GLU A 23 -5.03 6.14 -2.60
CA GLU A 23 -3.82 6.92 -2.94
C GLU A 23 -4.16 8.38 -3.23
N ALA A 24 -5.27 8.65 -3.93
CA ALA A 24 -5.75 10.01 -4.16
C ALA A 24 -6.13 10.71 -2.84
N GLY A 25 -6.76 9.98 -1.91
CA GLY A 25 -7.04 10.46 -0.55
C GLY A 25 -5.76 10.84 0.20
N VAL A 26 -4.73 9.99 0.15
CA VAL A 26 -3.40 10.29 0.72
C VAL A 26 -2.81 11.55 0.10
N ARG A 27 -2.85 11.71 -1.24
CA ARG A 27 -2.33 12.94 -1.87
C ARG A 27 -3.09 14.17 -1.39
N HIS A 28 -4.40 14.08 -1.23
CA HIS A 28 -5.25 15.18 -0.77
C HIS A 28 -4.99 15.57 0.69
N GLU A 29 -4.80 14.60 1.57
CA GLU A 29 -4.48 14.81 2.99
C GLU A 29 -3.13 15.54 3.14
N TYR A 30 -2.13 15.13 2.36
CA TYR A 30 -0.79 15.72 2.37
C TYR A 30 -0.60 16.81 1.30
N ARG A 31 -1.67 17.47 0.82
CA ARG A 31 -1.60 18.45 -0.28
C ARG A 31 -0.63 19.61 -0.04
N ASP A 32 -0.42 19.97 1.23
CA ASP A 32 0.49 21.05 1.64
C ASP A 32 1.97 20.60 1.65
N VAL A 33 2.22 19.29 1.54
CA VAL A 33 3.58 18.74 1.37
C VAL A 33 4.00 18.89 -0.10
N PRO A 34 5.19 19.45 -0.37
CA PRO A 34 5.73 19.54 -1.72
C PRO A 34 5.83 18.18 -2.41
N ASP A 35 5.49 18.11 -3.69
CA ASP A 35 5.42 16.86 -4.46
C ASP A 35 6.72 16.05 -4.39
N ALA A 36 7.87 16.70 -4.49
CA ALA A 36 9.17 16.02 -4.41
C ALA A 36 9.39 15.35 -3.04
N ALA A 37 9.00 16.02 -1.95
CA ALA A 37 9.14 15.49 -0.60
C ALA A 37 8.15 14.33 -0.37
N LEU A 38 6.91 14.47 -0.84
CA LEU A 38 5.92 13.39 -0.77
C LEU A 38 6.39 12.17 -1.56
N ARG A 39 6.86 12.35 -2.80
CA ARG A 39 7.35 11.25 -3.65
C ARG A 39 8.51 10.52 -2.98
N ALA A 40 9.50 11.25 -2.45
CA ALA A 40 10.63 10.66 -1.76
C ALA A 40 10.20 9.83 -0.53
N GLY A 41 9.38 10.40 0.36
CA GLY A 41 8.90 9.71 1.55
C GLY A 41 8.00 8.52 1.21
N ARG A 42 7.09 8.68 0.23
CA ARG A 42 6.19 7.61 -0.21
C ARG A 42 6.96 6.45 -0.81
N SER A 43 7.93 6.71 -1.68
CA SER A 43 8.77 5.67 -2.28
C SER A 43 9.52 4.87 -1.22
N GLN A 44 10.09 5.52 -0.19
CA GLN A 44 10.76 4.82 0.91
C GLN A 44 9.81 3.89 1.68
N ILE A 45 8.59 4.35 1.99
CA ILE A 45 7.58 3.55 2.67
C ILE A 45 7.20 2.34 1.80
N LEU A 46 6.86 2.55 0.53
CA LEU A 46 6.44 1.47 -0.37
C LEU A 46 7.54 0.42 -0.58
N GLN A 47 8.79 0.87 -0.75
CA GLN A 47 9.95 -0.03 -0.83
C GLN A 47 10.10 -0.87 0.44
N SER A 48 10.00 -0.24 1.62
CA SER A 48 10.11 -0.95 2.90
C SER A 48 9.00 -2.00 3.11
N VAL A 49 7.80 -1.72 2.60
CA VAL A 49 6.66 -2.65 2.67
C VAL A 49 6.86 -3.79 1.66
N LEU A 50 7.24 -3.48 0.42
CA LEU A 50 7.49 -4.47 -0.63
C LEU A 50 8.65 -5.42 -0.31
N ALA A 51 9.64 -4.96 0.44
CA ALA A 51 10.78 -5.76 0.89
C ALA A 51 10.42 -6.86 1.91
N ARG A 52 9.22 -6.83 2.51
CA ARG A 52 8.78 -7.87 3.44
C ARG A 52 8.43 -9.14 2.67
N ASP A 53 8.85 -10.29 3.18
CA ASP A 53 8.50 -11.60 2.60
C ASP A 53 6.99 -11.85 2.58
N ARG A 54 6.27 -11.34 3.59
CA ARG A 54 4.82 -11.47 3.73
C ARG A 54 4.24 -10.16 4.21
N LEU A 55 3.21 -9.67 3.53
CA LEU A 55 2.47 -8.49 3.95
C LEU A 55 1.42 -8.84 5.00
N TYR A 56 0.83 -10.04 4.87
CA TYR A 56 -0.20 -10.54 5.78
C TYR A 56 0.31 -11.73 6.62
N MET A 57 -0.01 -11.69 7.91
CA MET A 57 0.50 -12.61 8.92
C MET A 57 -0.30 -13.91 9.00
N SER A 58 -1.62 -13.86 8.78
CA SER A 58 -2.47 -15.06 8.76
C SER A 58 -2.50 -15.72 7.39
N ALA A 59 -2.79 -17.03 7.34
CA ALA A 59 -3.01 -17.73 6.08
C ALA A 59 -4.21 -17.17 5.30
N TRP A 60 -5.27 -16.77 6.01
CA TRP A 60 -6.45 -16.15 5.43
C TRP A 60 -6.11 -14.82 4.74
N GLY A 61 -5.37 -13.95 5.42
CA GLY A 61 -4.95 -12.66 4.86
C GLY A 61 -4.06 -12.83 3.64
N ARG A 62 -3.07 -13.75 3.71
CA ARG A 62 -2.19 -14.02 2.56
C ARG A 62 -2.96 -14.51 1.34
N ASN A 63 -3.84 -15.49 1.51
CA ASN A 63 -4.60 -16.07 0.42
C ASN A 63 -5.58 -15.05 -0.20
N ARG A 64 -6.12 -14.14 0.62
CA ARG A 64 -7.12 -13.17 0.18
C ARG A 64 -6.52 -11.90 -0.45
N PHE A 65 -5.38 -11.43 0.06
CA PHE A 65 -4.93 -10.06 -0.18
C PHE A 65 -3.50 -9.95 -0.74
N GLU A 66 -2.59 -10.88 -0.46
CA GLU A 66 -1.15 -10.71 -0.73
C GLU A 66 -0.85 -10.38 -2.21
N ALA A 67 -1.42 -11.17 -3.12
CA ALA A 67 -1.17 -11.00 -4.55
C ALA A 67 -1.68 -9.65 -5.08
N LYS A 68 -2.84 -9.19 -4.61
CA LYS A 68 -3.39 -7.88 -4.99
C LYS A 68 -2.58 -6.75 -4.37
N ALA A 69 -2.20 -6.89 -3.10
CA ALA A 69 -1.40 -5.91 -2.38
C ALA A 69 -0.06 -5.66 -3.05
N ARG A 70 0.65 -6.71 -3.45
CA ARG A 70 1.92 -6.54 -4.17
C ARG A 70 1.74 -5.81 -5.49
N LYS A 71 0.71 -6.15 -6.29
CA LYS A 71 0.42 -5.47 -7.56
C LYS A 71 0.10 -3.98 -7.36
N ASN A 72 -0.76 -3.67 -6.38
CA ASN A 72 -1.15 -2.31 -6.05
C ASN A 72 0.06 -1.47 -5.60
N LEU A 73 0.87 -2.00 -4.67
CA LEU A 73 2.08 -1.33 -4.18
C LEU A 73 3.12 -1.13 -5.27
N GLN A 74 3.32 -2.12 -6.16
CA GLN A 74 4.24 -2.00 -7.30
C GLN A 74 3.77 -0.93 -8.30
N ARG A 75 2.46 -0.87 -8.59
CA ARG A 75 1.88 0.19 -9.43
C ARG A 75 2.08 1.57 -8.82
N SER A 76 1.77 1.74 -7.54
CA SER A 76 1.97 3.02 -6.85
C SER A 76 3.45 3.40 -6.86
N MET A 77 4.37 2.46 -6.59
CA MET A 77 5.81 2.72 -6.68
C MET A 77 6.25 3.14 -8.09
N ALA A 78 5.73 2.51 -9.14
CA ALA A 78 6.04 2.86 -10.54
C ALA A 78 5.49 4.25 -10.93
N ALA A 79 4.37 4.68 -10.37
CA ALA A 79 3.81 6.01 -10.59
C ALA A 79 4.59 7.13 -9.89
N LEU A 80 5.45 6.78 -8.92
CA LEU A 80 6.33 7.71 -8.19
C LEU A 80 7.75 7.79 -8.76
N ALA A 81 8.09 6.93 -9.73
CA ALA A 81 9.34 7.02 -10.51
C ALA A 81 9.29 8.18 -11.50
#